data_AF-A0A2P4YLJ7-F1
#
_entry.id   AF-A0A2P4YLJ7-F1
#
_cell.length_a   1.000
_cell.length_b   1.000
_cell.length_c   1.000
_cell.angle_alpha   90.00
_cell.angle_beta   90.00
_cell.angle_gamma   90.00
#
_symmetry.space_group_name_H-M   'P 1'
#
loop_
_entity.id
_entity.type
_entity.pdbx_description
1 polymer ?
#
loop_
_entity_poly.entity_id
_entity_poly.type
_entity_poly.pdbx_seq_one_letter_code
_entity_poly.pdbx_strand_id
1 'polypeptide(L)'
;MLLEVSPRETCAIAVFTTALLTAWNANANGFVWDDRSAVLTNADVQSSSLGDVFTHDFWGTHIRSVHSHKSYRPLTVLTFRLNYLLANGHSAWLYHFTNALVHALCSALVWKVADVLFQQHQRRLELVKENPQDSSPTVASGRVETAVEEKKENLWGSVTAGLLFAVHPIHCDAIASIVGRADLLCTSLSLSAFLAYVKGAKKGETLWGYVVVAMVLTVAAGLCKELGFTTFAILLVYDLLRTHHYQQVERELRSMKSRLIVTVAVGLLAALVRVWINGEHRQMEWNILANNVVMQESRLTRMLSYAHLHAWYLWKLLWPRWLCFDYGYNTIPVIESITDLRNMYTFLAYAVVAIGMYGAITQLWGSTKVAPSSLAMMSIAFGVIPFIPASNILFPVGTVVAERLLYFPSVGFCLLIGCILEQTFSILDNTPKGLFGTARIVVFVCGLLTLAAGCYRSHLRNADWVNEQMLFKVAVDVVPTNVK
;
A
#
# COMPACT_ATOMS: atom_id res chain seq x y z
N MET A 1 -25.67 6.66 29.49
CA MET A 1 -25.33 5.44 28.73
C MET A 1 -24.03 5.75 28.00
N LEU A 2 -22.89 5.47 28.63
CA LEU A 2 -21.60 5.54 27.95
C LEU A 2 -21.53 4.28 27.08
N LEU A 3 -21.40 4.43 25.76
CA LEU A 3 -21.19 3.30 24.86
C LEU A 3 -19.93 2.56 25.33
N GLU A 4 -20.06 1.29 25.72
CA GLU A 4 -18.90 0.44 25.99
C GLU A 4 -18.22 0.15 24.65
N VAL A 5 -17.18 0.94 24.35
CA VAL A 5 -16.37 0.78 23.13
C VAL A 5 -15.33 -0.31 23.39
N SER A 6 -15.27 -1.33 22.54
CA SER A 6 -14.27 -2.38 22.65
C SER A 6 -12.84 -1.83 22.43
N PRO A 7 -11.78 -2.51 22.93
CA PRO A 7 -10.40 -2.10 22.67
C PRO A 7 -10.07 -1.98 21.18
N ARG A 8 -10.64 -2.88 20.36
CA ARG A 8 -10.46 -2.88 18.90
C ARG A 8 -11.14 -1.69 18.23
N GLU A 9 -12.38 -1.38 18.62
CA GLU A 9 -13.06 -0.17 18.11
C GLU A 9 -12.32 1.10 18.52
N THR A 10 -11.80 1.13 19.75
CA THR A 10 -10.95 2.24 20.23
C THR A 10 -9.72 2.42 19.34
N CYS A 11 -9.04 1.32 18.97
CA CYS A 11 -7.88 1.36 18.07
C CYS A 11 -8.26 1.87 16.68
N ALA A 12 -9.39 1.42 16.12
CA ALA A 12 -9.88 1.88 14.82
C ALA A 12 -10.16 3.39 14.84
N ILE A 13 -10.86 3.87 15.87
CA ILE A 13 -11.18 5.29 16.05
C ILE A 13 -9.91 6.12 16.25
N ALA A 14 -8.96 5.64 17.05
CA ALA A 14 -7.69 6.32 17.27
C ALA A 14 -6.89 6.48 15.97
N VAL A 15 -6.71 5.38 15.22
CA VAL A 15 -5.99 5.41 13.93
C VAL A 15 -6.67 6.33 12.92
N PHE A 16 -8.00 6.24 12.79
CA PHE A 16 -8.77 7.09 11.90
C PHE A 16 -8.64 8.58 12.28
N THR A 17 -8.80 8.89 13.57
CA THR A 17 -8.74 10.26 14.08
C THR A 17 -7.34 10.84 13.93
N THR A 18 -6.29 10.08 14.25
CA THR A 18 -4.90 10.50 14.04
C THR A 18 -4.64 10.82 12.58
N ALA A 19 -5.02 9.95 11.65
CA ALA A 19 -4.85 10.19 10.21
C ALA A 19 -5.57 11.46 9.75
N LEU A 20 -6.83 11.64 10.17
CA LEU A 20 -7.63 12.81 9.79
C LEU A 20 -7.02 14.12 10.33
N LEU A 21 -6.56 14.11 11.58
CA LEU A 21 -5.92 15.28 12.20
C LEU A 21 -4.57 15.60 11.54
N THR A 22 -3.76 14.59 11.22
CA THR A 22 -2.48 14.77 10.52
C THR A 22 -2.68 15.35 9.12
N ALA A 23 -3.72 14.92 8.41
CA ALA A 23 -4.05 15.41 7.06
C ALA A 23 -4.85 16.72 7.05
N TRP A 24 -5.37 17.17 8.19
CA TRP A 24 -6.40 18.23 8.24
C TRP A 24 -5.98 19.54 7.58
N ASN A 25 -4.70 19.91 7.70
CA ASN A 25 -4.21 21.18 7.15
C ASN A 25 -4.15 21.20 5.63
N ALA A 26 -4.12 20.04 4.97
CA ALA A 26 -4.19 19.95 3.50
C ALA A 26 -5.50 20.55 2.96
N ASN A 27 -6.56 20.62 3.77
CA ASN A 27 -7.85 21.19 3.36
C ASN A 27 -7.77 22.68 3.01
N ALA A 28 -6.74 23.39 3.49
CA ALA A 28 -6.52 24.80 3.18
C ALA A 28 -5.82 25.03 1.82
N ASN A 29 -5.43 23.97 1.11
CA ASN A 29 -4.69 24.06 -0.15
C ASN A 29 -5.58 24.44 -1.33
N GLY A 30 -4.97 25.05 -2.35
CA GLY A 30 -5.63 25.37 -3.62
C GLY A 30 -5.67 24.21 -4.61
N PHE A 31 -6.10 24.49 -5.84
CA PHE A 31 -5.89 23.61 -6.99
C PHE A 31 -4.46 23.84 -7.51
N VAL A 32 -3.59 22.84 -7.39
CA VAL A 32 -2.17 22.97 -7.71
C VAL A 32 -1.75 21.97 -8.79
N TRP A 33 -0.99 22.44 -9.78
CA TRP A 33 -0.36 21.58 -10.79
C TRP A 33 -1.40 20.71 -11.55
N ASP A 34 -1.24 19.39 -11.50
CA ASP A 34 -2.11 18.39 -12.15
C ASP A 34 -3.60 18.54 -11.78
N ASP A 35 -3.91 19.11 -10.60
CA ASP A 35 -5.28 19.32 -10.15
C ASP A 35 -6.08 20.23 -11.09
N ARG A 36 -5.42 21.23 -11.70
CA ARG A 36 -6.06 22.13 -12.67
C ARG A 36 -6.53 21.35 -13.89
N SER A 37 -5.66 20.52 -14.45
CA SER A 37 -5.96 19.74 -15.64
C SER A 37 -7.01 18.65 -15.37
N ALA A 38 -6.90 17.98 -14.22
CA ALA A 38 -7.79 16.87 -13.87
C ALA A 38 -9.19 17.32 -13.44
N VAL A 39 -9.35 18.54 -12.90
CA VAL A 39 -10.61 19.03 -12.34
C VAL A 39 -11.12 20.28 -13.07
N LEU A 40 -10.31 21.33 -13.18
CA LEU A 40 -10.75 22.65 -13.66
C LEU A 40 -10.87 22.76 -15.18
N THR A 41 -10.18 21.92 -15.94
CA THR A 41 -10.29 21.89 -17.41
C THR A 41 -10.88 20.58 -17.94
N ASN A 42 -11.27 19.67 -17.05
CA ASN A 42 -11.77 18.35 -17.44
C ASN A 42 -13.29 18.37 -17.64
N ALA A 43 -13.74 18.24 -18.89
CA ALA A 43 -15.16 18.20 -19.22
C ALA A 43 -15.90 17.05 -18.53
N ASP A 44 -15.22 15.93 -18.26
CA ASP A 44 -15.81 14.78 -17.56
C ASP A 44 -16.17 15.03 -16.11
N VAL A 45 -15.49 16.01 -15.49
CA VAL A 45 -15.78 16.45 -14.13
C VAL A 45 -16.93 17.47 -14.12
N GLN A 46 -17.06 18.29 -15.17
CA GLN A 46 -17.91 19.48 -15.12
C GLN A 46 -19.24 19.32 -15.86
N SER A 47 -19.23 18.84 -17.09
CA SER A 47 -20.33 19.08 -18.03
C SER A 47 -20.68 17.92 -18.97
N SER A 48 -19.77 16.98 -19.23
CA SER A 48 -20.03 15.84 -20.14
C SER A 48 -21.11 14.89 -19.59
N SER A 49 -21.59 13.92 -20.36
CA SER A 49 -22.52 12.92 -19.84
C SER A 49 -21.83 11.96 -18.86
N LEU A 50 -22.57 11.30 -17.95
CA LEU A 50 -21.97 10.31 -17.03
C LEU A 50 -21.35 9.11 -17.77
N GLY A 51 -21.84 8.80 -18.98
CA GLY A 51 -21.31 7.70 -19.79
C GLY A 51 -19.95 8.02 -20.42
N ASP A 52 -19.68 9.28 -20.72
CA ASP A 52 -18.48 9.71 -21.44
C ASP A 52 -17.20 9.39 -20.67
N VAL A 53 -17.27 9.43 -19.34
CA VAL A 53 -16.18 9.08 -18.41
C VAL A 53 -15.61 7.67 -18.67
N PHE A 54 -16.41 6.74 -19.21
CA PHE A 54 -15.96 5.38 -19.54
C PHE A 54 -15.29 5.26 -20.91
N THR A 55 -15.24 6.34 -21.68
CA THR A 55 -14.60 6.42 -23.01
C THR A 55 -13.39 7.34 -23.04
N HIS A 56 -13.22 8.18 -22.03
CA HIS A 56 -12.08 9.08 -21.88
C HIS A 56 -11.02 8.51 -20.90
N ASP A 57 -9.82 9.09 -20.94
CA ASP A 57 -8.79 8.91 -19.94
C ASP A 57 -9.00 9.85 -18.74
N PHE A 58 -8.12 9.75 -17.74
CA PHE A 58 -8.18 10.50 -16.50
C PHE A 58 -8.21 12.02 -16.70
N TRP A 59 -7.73 12.52 -17.83
CA TRP A 59 -7.61 13.95 -18.15
C TRP A 59 -8.76 14.44 -19.05
N GLY A 60 -9.70 13.57 -19.43
CA GLY A 60 -10.84 13.91 -20.30
C GLY A 60 -10.56 13.75 -21.80
N THR A 61 -9.47 13.07 -22.19
CA THR A 61 -9.16 12.79 -23.60
C THR A 61 -9.65 11.40 -23.99
N HIS A 62 -10.26 11.23 -25.17
CA HIS A 62 -10.74 9.91 -25.63
C HIS A 62 -9.65 8.84 -25.59
N ILE A 63 -9.93 7.73 -24.90
CA ILE A 63 -8.92 6.73 -24.51
C ILE A 63 -8.22 6.09 -25.72
N ARG A 64 -8.91 6.03 -26.87
CA ARG A 64 -8.35 5.51 -28.13
C ARG A 64 -7.59 6.54 -28.97
N SER A 65 -7.63 7.82 -28.60
CA SER A 65 -6.87 8.89 -29.26
C SER A 65 -5.36 8.66 -29.13
N VAL A 66 -4.60 9.19 -30.10
CA VAL A 66 -3.12 9.22 -30.06
C VAL A 66 -2.61 10.16 -28.98
N HIS A 67 -3.35 11.22 -28.67
CA HIS A 67 -2.99 12.19 -27.63
C HIS A 67 -3.36 11.74 -26.20
N SER A 68 -4.01 10.60 -26.05
CA SER A 68 -4.38 10.09 -24.73
C SER A 68 -3.15 9.58 -23.97
N HIS A 69 -3.08 9.91 -22.68
CA HIS A 69 -2.09 9.36 -21.75
C HIS A 69 -2.34 7.88 -21.41
N LYS A 70 -3.46 7.31 -21.89
CA LYS A 70 -3.90 5.92 -21.61
C LYS A 70 -4.15 5.64 -20.11
N SER A 71 -4.24 6.68 -19.29
CA SER A 71 -4.58 6.64 -17.87
C SER A 71 -6.09 6.43 -17.69
N TYR A 72 -6.58 5.21 -17.87
CA TYR A 72 -8.01 4.93 -17.70
C TYR A 72 -8.39 4.79 -16.21
N ARG A 73 -9.09 5.80 -15.66
CA ARG A 73 -9.43 5.89 -14.22
C ARG A 73 -10.85 6.44 -13.96
N PRO A 74 -11.90 5.85 -14.58
CA PRO A 74 -13.24 6.45 -14.59
C PRO A 74 -13.85 6.63 -13.20
N LEU A 75 -13.63 5.69 -12.27
CA LEU A 75 -14.20 5.80 -10.92
C LEU A 75 -13.62 6.97 -10.14
N THR A 76 -12.32 7.26 -10.32
CA THR A 76 -11.69 8.43 -9.69
C THR A 76 -12.29 9.72 -10.23
N VAL A 77 -12.45 9.84 -11.57
CA VAL A 77 -13.07 11.01 -12.21
C VAL A 77 -14.51 11.21 -11.74
N LEU A 78 -15.29 10.14 -11.59
CA LEU A 78 -16.65 10.22 -11.03
C LEU A 78 -16.67 10.77 -9.60
N THR A 79 -15.67 10.46 -8.77
CA THR A 79 -15.58 11.08 -7.43
C THR A 79 -15.22 12.56 -7.47
N PHE A 80 -14.42 13.01 -8.46
CA PHE A 80 -14.19 14.45 -8.67
C PHE A 80 -15.48 15.13 -9.11
N ARG A 81 -16.22 14.52 -10.04
CA ARG A 81 -17.52 15.01 -10.48
C ARG A 81 -18.52 15.12 -9.33
N LEU A 82 -18.54 14.16 -8.40
CA LEU A 82 -19.38 14.24 -7.21
C LEU A 82 -19.01 15.47 -6.34
N ASN A 83 -17.73 15.73 -6.11
CA ASN A 83 -17.32 16.95 -5.39
C ASN A 83 -17.65 18.22 -6.18
N TYR A 84 -17.50 18.21 -7.50
CA TYR A 84 -17.88 19.32 -8.36
C TYR A 84 -19.37 19.67 -8.19
N LEU A 85 -20.25 18.67 -8.22
CA LEU A 85 -21.69 18.84 -8.02
C LEU A 85 -22.04 19.34 -6.61
N LEU A 86 -21.34 18.86 -5.58
CA LEU A 86 -21.60 19.25 -4.18
C LEU A 86 -21.10 20.65 -3.84
N ALA A 87 -20.00 21.10 -4.45
CA ALA A 87 -19.37 22.39 -4.17
C ALA A 87 -19.54 23.43 -5.31
N ASN A 88 -20.38 23.12 -6.31
CA ASN A 88 -20.51 23.87 -7.55
C ASN A 88 -19.15 24.19 -8.21
N GLY A 89 -18.18 23.28 -8.11
CA GLY A 89 -16.84 23.40 -8.69
C GLY A 89 -15.87 24.40 -8.06
N HIS A 90 -16.28 25.21 -7.08
CA HIS A 90 -15.47 26.35 -6.62
C HIS A 90 -14.64 26.13 -5.36
N SER A 91 -14.88 25.05 -4.61
CA SER A 91 -14.21 24.81 -3.33
C SER A 91 -13.18 23.69 -3.41
N ALA A 92 -11.89 24.04 -3.51
CA ALA A 92 -10.78 23.09 -3.38
C ALA A 92 -10.82 22.35 -2.04
N TRP A 93 -11.31 23.02 -1.00
CA TRP A 93 -11.44 22.47 0.36
C TRP A 93 -12.20 21.13 0.38
N LEU A 94 -13.32 21.01 -0.36
CA LEU A 94 -14.10 19.76 -0.36
C LEU A 94 -13.33 18.61 -1.02
N TYR A 95 -12.53 18.89 -2.04
CA TYR A 95 -11.72 17.88 -2.70
C TYR A 95 -10.61 17.36 -1.77
N HIS A 96 -9.90 18.27 -1.10
CA HIS A 96 -8.87 17.95 -0.13
C HIS A 96 -9.43 17.24 1.10
N PHE A 97 -10.59 17.69 1.61
CA PHE A 97 -11.26 17.04 2.73
C PHE A 97 -11.69 15.62 2.39
N THR A 98 -12.17 15.39 1.17
CA THR A 98 -12.48 14.04 0.68
C THR A 98 -11.22 13.17 0.67
N ASN A 99 -10.06 13.70 0.25
CA ASN A 99 -8.80 12.96 0.30
C ASN A 99 -8.36 12.65 1.73
N ALA A 100 -8.41 13.62 2.64
CA ALA A 100 -8.10 13.43 4.05
C ALA A 100 -9.01 12.35 4.69
N LEU A 101 -10.30 12.35 4.35
CA LEU A 101 -11.26 11.37 4.82
C LEU A 101 -10.97 9.95 4.27
N VAL A 102 -10.67 9.83 2.98
CA VAL A 102 -10.32 8.52 2.37
C VAL A 102 -8.98 8.03 2.92
N HIS A 103 -8.01 8.90 3.19
CA HIS A 103 -6.76 8.54 3.86
C HIS A 103 -7.03 8.01 5.28
N ALA A 104 -7.87 8.68 6.07
CA ALA A 104 -8.26 8.20 7.39
C ALA A 104 -8.95 6.83 7.33
N LEU A 105 -9.81 6.61 6.34
CA LEU A 105 -10.41 5.30 6.07
C LEU A 105 -9.35 4.25 5.69
N CYS A 106 -8.37 4.60 4.82
CA CYS A 106 -7.26 3.71 4.48
C CYS A 106 -6.48 3.30 5.72
N SER A 107 -6.13 4.24 6.60
CA SER A 107 -5.39 3.97 7.83
C SER A 107 -6.14 3.01 8.76
N ALA A 108 -7.44 3.21 8.93
CA ALA A 108 -8.29 2.28 9.67
C ALA A 108 -8.37 0.89 9.00
N LEU A 109 -8.44 0.83 7.67
CA LEU A 109 -8.40 -0.44 6.92
C LEU A 109 -7.03 -1.14 7.04
N VAL A 110 -5.91 -0.41 7.04
CA VAL A 110 -4.57 -0.96 7.26
C VAL A 110 -4.49 -1.57 8.65
N TRP A 111 -4.94 -0.85 9.68
CA TRP A 111 -5.06 -1.40 11.02
C TRP A 111 -5.92 -2.66 11.02
N LYS A 112 -7.07 -2.67 10.32
CA LYS A 112 -7.95 -3.85 10.30
C LYS A 112 -7.33 -5.05 9.60
N VAL A 113 -6.61 -4.83 8.49
CA VAL A 113 -5.83 -5.87 7.81
C VAL A 113 -4.74 -6.40 8.74
N ALA A 114 -4.03 -5.52 9.43
CA ALA A 114 -3.04 -5.91 10.43
C ALA A 114 -3.69 -6.75 11.54
N ASP A 115 -4.75 -6.26 12.19
CA ASP A 115 -5.51 -6.96 13.23
C ASP A 115 -5.85 -8.41 12.82
N VAL A 116 -6.39 -8.59 11.61
CA VAL A 116 -6.71 -9.91 11.07
C VAL A 116 -5.48 -10.79 10.87
N LEU A 117 -4.41 -10.26 10.27
CA LEU A 117 -3.19 -11.03 9.99
C LEU A 117 -2.42 -11.39 11.26
N PHE A 118 -2.33 -10.47 12.22
CA PHE A 118 -1.68 -10.68 13.50
C PHE A 118 -2.44 -11.69 14.36
N GLN A 119 -3.77 -11.62 14.42
CA GLN A 119 -4.57 -12.66 15.10
C GLN A 119 -4.41 -14.03 14.43
N GLN A 120 -4.38 -14.09 13.09
CA GLN A 120 -4.13 -15.34 12.38
C GLN A 120 -2.73 -15.89 12.70
N HIS A 121 -1.73 -15.02 12.86
CA HIS A 121 -0.38 -15.41 13.24
C HIS A 121 -0.30 -15.91 14.69
N GLN A 122 -0.90 -15.20 15.64
CA GLN A 122 -0.95 -15.58 17.06
C GLN A 122 -1.65 -16.94 17.25
N ARG A 123 -2.81 -17.14 16.63
CA ARG A 123 -3.51 -18.45 16.67
C ARG A 123 -2.66 -19.59 16.13
N ARG A 124 -1.87 -19.35 15.08
CA ARG A 124 -0.93 -20.37 14.54
C ARG A 124 0.18 -20.68 15.53
N LEU A 125 0.74 -19.67 16.19
CA LEU A 125 1.76 -19.87 17.22
C LEU A 125 1.23 -20.68 18.41
N GLU A 126 -0.03 -20.48 18.79
CA GLU A 126 -0.68 -21.25 19.87
C GLU A 126 -0.88 -22.72 19.50
N LEU A 127 -1.40 -23.00 18.29
CA LEU A 127 -1.58 -24.37 17.80
C LEU A 127 -0.26 -25.17 17.77
N VAL A 128 0.86 -24.53 17.39
CA VAL A 128 2.18 -25.16 17.38
C VAL A 128 2.69 -25.45 18.80
N LYS A 129 2.33 -24.63 19.80
CA LYS A 129 2.70 -24.85 21.20
C LYS A 129 1.90 -25.97 21.84
N GLU A 130 0.60 -26.08 21.53
CA GLU A 130 -0.29 -27.07 22.13
C GLU A 130 -0.05 -28.51 21.64
N ASN A 131 0.38 -28.69 20.39
CA ASN A 131 0.72 -30.01 19.82
C ASN A 131 2.14 -30.07 19.25
N PRO A 132 3.19 -30.19 20.09
CA PRO A 132 4.58 -30.27 19.63
C PRO A 132 4.92 -31.54 18.84
N GLN A 133 4.13 -32.61 18.98
CA GLN A 133 4.37 -33.93 18.37
C GLN A 133 3.40 -34.29 17.23
N ASP A 134 2.24 -33.63 17.11
CA ASP A 134 1.29 -33.87 16.03
C ASP A 134 1.31 -32.70 15.04
N SER A 135 2.18 -32.81 14.04
CA SER A 135 2.37 -31.80 12.98
C SER A 135 1.25 -31.78 11.94
N SER A 136 0.15 -32.46 12.24
CA SER A 136 -1.08 -32.54 11.47
C SER A 136 -2.25 -32.22 12.39
N PRO A 137 -3.18 -31.30 12.03
CA PRO A 137 -4.37 -31.09 12.81
C PRO A 137 -5.33 -32.27 12.56
N THR A 138 -5.08 -33.41 13.20
CA THR A 138 -6.09 -34.45 13.31
C THR A 138 -7.23 -33.90 14.15
N VAL A 139 -8.45 -34.19 13.69
CA VAL A 139 -9.69 -33.71 14.29
C VAL A 139 -9.79 -34.26 15.71
N ALA A 140 -9.45 -33.44 16.70
CA ALA A 140 -9.84 -33.68 18.08
C ALA A 140 -11.35 -33.45 18.18
N SER A 141 -12.14 -34.47 17.84
CA SER A 141 -13.53 -34.58 18.28
C SER A 141 -13.52 -34.89 19.77
N GLY A 142 -13.39 -33.86 20.60
CA GLY A 142 -13.39 -34.01 22.05
C GLY A 142 -13.41 -32.65 22.72
N ARG A 143 -14.54 -32.35 23.36
CA ARG A 143 -14.83 -31.16 24.18
C ARG A 143 -13.57 -30.54 24.81
N VAL A 144 -13.16 -29.38 24.31
CA VAL A 144 -12.33 -28.42 25.05
C VAL A 144 -13.27 -27.31 25.52
N GLU A 145 -14.10 -27.64 26.50
CA GLU A 145 -14.73 -26.65 27.35
C GLU A 145 -13.87 -26.54 28.61
N THR A 146 -13.68 -25.31 29.09
CA THR A 146 -13.09 -24.91 30.38
C THR A 146 -11.58 -24.68 30.44
N ALA A 147 -11.15 -23.52 29.94
CA ALA A 147 -10.33 -22.53 30.67
C ALA A 147 -9.97 -21.37 29.73
N VAL A 148 -10.98 -20.57 29.32
CA VAL A 148 -10.71 -19.28 28.67
C VAL A 148 -10.37 -18.30 29.79
N GLU A 149 -9.12 -18.31 30.26
CA GLU A 149 -8.56 -17.10 30.86
C GLU A 149 -8.71 -15.98 29.81
N GLU A 150 -9.33 -14.85 30.18
CA GLU A 150 -9.40 -13.65 29.35
C GLU A 150 -7.98 -13.16 29.02
N LYS A 151 -7.40 -13.76 28.00
CA LYS A 151 -6.03 -13.48 27.58
C LYS A 151 -6.02 -12.10 26.95
N LYS A 152 -5.28 -11.19 27.58
CA LYS A 152 -5.17 -9.78 27.19
C LYS A 152 -4.81 -9.66 25.70
N GLU A 153 -5.68 -9.05 24.90
CA GLU A 153 -5.47 -8.90 23.46
C GLU A 153 -4.19 -8.09 23.19
N ASN A 154 -3.19 -8.70 22.54
CA ASN A 154 -1.99 -7.98 22.11
C ASN A 154 -2.26 -7.28 20.77
N LEU A 155 -2.52 -5.97 20.83
CA LEU A 155 -2.83 -5.13 19.67
C LEU A 155 -1.63 -4.29 19.22
N TRP A 156 -0.48 -4.34 19.90
CA TRP A 156 0.64 -3.41 19.68
C TRP A 156 1.15 -3.42 18.24
N GLY A 157 1.36 -4.60 17.64
CA GLY A 157 1.82 -4.71 16.26
C GLY A 157 0.81 -4.15 15.26
N SER A 158 -0.46 -4.49 15.41
CA SER A 158 -1.54 -4.02 14.54
C SER A 158 -1.78 -2.51 14.61
N VAL A 159 -1.81 -1.94 15.83
CA VAL A 159 -2.00 -0.50 16.08
C VAL A 159 -0.82 0.29 15.55
N THR A 160 0.40 -0.21 15.72
CA THR A 160 1.60 0.42 15.17
C THR A 160 1.54 0.48 13.65
N ALA A 161 1.12 -0.60 12.98
CA ALA A 161 0.98 -0.58 11.52
C ALA A 161 -0.04 0.48 11.05
N GLY A 162 -1.19 0.57 11.71
CA GLY A 162 -2.21 1.58 11.41
C GLY A 162 -1.76 3.02 11.69
N LEU A 163 -1.18 3.28 12.85
CA LEU A 163 -0.70 4.61 13.24
C LEU A 163 0.49 5.07 12.40
N LEU A 164 1.43 4.17 12.09
CA LEU A 164 2.57 4.50 11.24
C LEU A 164 2.09 4.88 9.83
N PHE A 165 1.15 4.12 9.27
CA PHE A 165 0.53 4.47 7.99
C PHE A 165 -0.22 5.81 8.08
N ALA A 166 -0.94 6.07 9.18
CA ALA A 166 -1.69 7.31 9.37
C ALA A 166 -0.83 8.59 9.35
N VAL A 167 0.43 8.51 9.76
CA VAL A 167 1.29 9.70 9.94
C VAL A 167 2.50 9.72 9.01
N HIS A 168 2.59 8.79 8.05
CA HIS A 168 3.78 8.63 7.24
C HIS A 168 3.95 9.80 6.24
N PRO A 169 5.04 10.60 6.28
CA PRO A 169 5.18 11.77 5.41
C PRO A 169 5.21 11.45 3.91
N ILE A 170 5.58 10.22 3.53
CA ILE A 170 5.52 9.76 2.13
C ILE A 170 4.12 9.84 1.51
N HIS A 171 3.06 9.92 2.32
CA HIS A 171 1.69 9.99 1.85
C HIS A 171 1.24 11.40 1.48
N CYS A 172 1.99 12.44 1.84
CA CYS A 172 1.58 13.83 1.62
C CYS A 172 1.30 14.14 0.15
N ASP A 173 2.09 13.59 -0.78
CA ASP A 173 1.85 13.73 -2.23
C ASP A 173 0.49 13.14 -2.65
N ALA A 174 0.08 12.00 -2.06
CA ALA A 174 -1.21 11.38 -2.34
C ALA A 174 -2.40 12.08 -1.66
N ILE A 175 -2.17 12.74 -0.51
CA ILE A 175 -3.20 13.40 0.30
C ILE A 175 -3.43 14.84 -0.16
N ALA A 176 -2.35 15.62 -0.26
CA ALA A 176 -2.38 17.06 -0.50
C ALA A 176 -2.59 17.43 -1.97
N SER A 177 -2.30 16.51 -2.91
CA SER A 177 -2.72 16.63 -4.30
C SER A 177 -4.12 16.06 -4.49
N ILE A 178 -5.02 16.78 -5.15
CA ILE A 178 -6.37 16.27 -5.45
C ILE A 178 -6.26 15.03 -6.37
N VAL A 179 -5.37 15.04 -7.37
CA VAL A 179 -5.17 13.88 -8.26
C VAL A 179 -4.66 12.63 -7.54
N GLY A 180 -4.02 12.80 -6.38
CA GLY A 180 -3.60 11.72 -5.49
C GLY A 180 -4.74 10.82 -5.02
N ARG A 181 -6.00 11.27 -5.15
CA ARG A 181 -7.20 10.48 -4.85
C ARG A 181 -7.23 9.10 -5.52
N ALA A 182 -6.64 8.98 -6.72
CA ALA A 182 -6.54 7.69 -7.41
C ALA A 182 -5.84 6.63 -6.54
N ASP A 183 -4.75 7.00 -5.85
CA ASP A 183 -4.01 6.12 -4.95
C ASP A 183 -4.79 5.78 -3.68
N LEU A 184 -5.49 6.78 -3.12
CA LEU A 184 -6.30 6.62 -1.91
C LEU A 184 -7.47 5.65 -2.14
N LEU A 185 -8.25 5.87 -3.21
CA LEU A 185 -9.38 5.01 -3.57
C LEU A 185 -8.92 3.61 -3.96
N CYS A 186 -7.87 3.50 -4.78
CA CYS A 186 -7.26 2.23 -5.15
C CYS A 186 -6.88 1.41 -3.90
N THR A 187 -6.20 2.04 -2.94
CA THR A 187 -5.76 1.36 -1.71
C THR A 187 -6.94 0.96 -0.84
N SER A 188 -7.89 1.86 -0.58
CA SER A 188 -9.06 1.56 0.26
C SER A 188 -9.90 0.39 -0.29
N LEU A 189 -10.15 0.36 -1.61
CA LEU A 189 -10.89 -0.72 -2.27
C LEU A 189 -10.09 -2.03 -2.27
N SER A 190 -8.77 -1.95 -2.46
CA SER A 190 -7.89 -3.14 -2.42
C SER A 190 -7.82 -3.76 -1.02
N LEU A 191 -7.71 -2.96 0.03
CA LEU A 191 -7.74 -3.45 1.42
C LEU A 191 -9.12 -4.01 1.78
N SER A 192 -10.20 -3.36 1.33
CA SER A 192 -11.56 -3.87 1.52
C SER A 192 -11.79 -5.19 0.78
N ALA A 193 -11.27 -5.32 -0.44
CA ALA A 193 -11.30 -6.56 -1.20
C ALA A 193 -10.56 -7.68 -0.47
N PHE A 194 -9.37 -7.40 0.07
CA PHE A 194 -8.62 -8.34 0.87
C PHE A 194 -9.41 -8.80 2.11
N LEU A 195 -9.98 -7.87 2.89
CA LEU A 195 -10.78 -8.20 4.07
C LEU A 195 -12.02 -9.04 3.72
N ALA A 196 -12.73 -8.71 2.63
CA ALA A 196 -13.83 -9.50 2.13
C ALA A 196 -13.36 -10.91 1.73
N TYR A 197 -12.24 -11.02 1.00
CA TYR A 197 -11.68 -12.30 0.57
C TYR A 197 -11.31 -13.18 1.76
N VAL A 198 -10.65 -12.62 2.77
CA VAL A 198 -10.28 -13.33 4.01
C VAL A 198 -11.54 -13.86 4.72
N LYS A 199 -12.62 -13.08 4.77
CA LYS A 199 -13.90 -13.51 5.34
C LYS A 199 -14.57 -14.61 4.50
N GLY A 200 -14.39 -14.57 3.18
CA GLY A 200 -14.89 -15.56 2.23
C GLY A 200 -14.13 -16.90 2.25
N ALA A 201 -12.82 -16.83 2.45
CA ALA A 201 -11.93 -17.97 2.55
C ALA A 201 -11.96 -18.54 3.97
N LYS A 202 -13.00 -19.31 4.32
CA LYS A 202 -13.09 -20.06 5.59
C LYS A 202 -12.42 -21.45 5.49
N LYS A 203 -12.21 -22.12 6.64
CA LYS A 203 -11.66 -23.49 6.70
C LYS A 203 -12.65 -24.49 6.12
N GLY A 204 -12.23 -25.29 5.12
CA GLY A 204 -13.06 -26.32 4.48
C GLY A 204 -14.26 -25.82 3.64
N GLU A 205 -14.51 -24.52 3.58
CA GLU A 205 -15.66 -23.91 2.91
C GLU A 205 -15.30 -22.54 2.30
N THR A 206 -15.84 -22.26 1.12
CA THR A 206 -15.76 -20.93 0.48
C THR A 206 -17.12 -20.25 0.57
N LEU A 207 -17.20 -19.11 1.27
CA LEU A 207 -18.37 -18.25 1.21
C LEU A 207 -18.28 -17.36 -0.04
N TRP A 208 -18.84 -17.87 -1.15
CA TRP A 208 -18.70 -17.25 -2.47
C TRP A 208 -19.21 -15.81 -2.56
N GLY A 209 -20.24 -15.43 -1.79
CA GLY A 209 -20.72 -14.04 -1.75
C GLY A 209 -19.60 -13.04 -1.41
N TYR A 210 -18.76 -13.36 -0.43
CA TYR A 210 -17.63 -12.51 -0.05
C TYR A 210 -16.49 -12.54 -1.09
N VAL A 211 -16.27 -13.69 -1.74
CA VAL A 211 -15.27 -13.80 -2.81
C VAL A 211 -15.69 -12.95 -4.02
N VAL A 212 -16.96 -12.99 -4.41
CA VAL A 212 -17.50 -12.14 -5.49
C VAL A 212 -17.36 -10.66 -5.15
N VAL A 213 -17.71 -10.27 -3.92
CA VAL A 213 -17.48 -8.89 -3.45
C VAL A 213 -16.00 -8.50 -3.55
N ALA A 214 -15.08 -9.37 -3.15
CA ALA A 214 -13.64 -9.12 -3.28
C ALA A 214 -13.18 -8.94 -4.73
N MET A 215 -13.70 -9.76 -5.66
CA MET A 215 -13.40 -9.62 -7.09
C MET A 215 -13.91 -8.29 -7.64
N VAL A 216 -15.15 -7.92 -7.32
CA VAL A 216 -15.75 -6.64 -7.74
C VAL A 216 -14.97 -5.45 -7.19
N LEU A 217 -14.61 -5.48 -5.91
CA LEU A 217 -13.80 -4.43 -5.29
C LEU A 217 -12.39 -4.34 -5.89
N THR A 218 -11.78 -5.46 -6.28
CA THR A 218 -10.48 -5.48 -6.95
C THR A 218 -10.54 -4.87 -8.35
N VAL A 219 -11.58 -5.18 -9.13
CA VAL A 219 -11.81 -4.54 -10.43
C VAL A 219 -12.07 -3.05 -10.25
N ALA A 220 -12.91 -2.66 -9.27
CA ALA A 220 -13.15 -1.25 -8.95
C ALA A 220 -11.86 -0.52 -8.54
N ALA A 221 -10.99 -1.14 -7.74
CA ALA A 221 -9.69 -0.58 -7.41
C ALA A 221 -8.84 -0.33 -8.68
N GLY A 222 -8.82 -1.29 -9.60
CA GLY A 222 -8.17 -1.17 -10.92
C GLY A 222 -8.73 -0.05 -11.80
N LEU A 223 -10.02 0.26 -11.66
CA LEU A 223 -10.69 1.39 -12.33
C LEU A 223 -10.47 2.74 -11.63
N CYS A 224 -9.97 2.75 -10.38
CA CYS A 224 -9.47 3.96 -9.73
C CYS A 224 -8.02 4.25 -10.12
N LYS A 225 -7.20 3.19 -10.15
CA LYS A 225 -5.80 3.21 -10.58
C LYS A 225 -5.37 1.81 -10.99
N GLU A 226 -4.54 1.71 -12.03
CA GLU A 226 -3.99 0.47 -12.56
C GLU A 226 -3.33 -0.43 -11.49
N LEU A 227 -2.79 0.18 -10.44
CA LEU A 227 -2.21 -0.50 -9.29
C LEU A 227 -3.19 -1.44 -8.58
N GLY A 228 -4.50 -1.16 -8.62
CA GLY A 228 -5.51 -1.94 -7.92
C GLY A 228 -5.62 -3.37 -8.43
N PHE A 229 -5.26 -3.62 -9.70
CA PHE A 229 -5.23 -4.98 -10.26
C PHE A 229 -4.17 -5.88 -9.61
N THR A 230 -3.14 -5.30 -8.99
CA THR A 230 -2.12 -6.07 -8.25
C THR A 230 -2.72 -6.82 -7.05
N THR A 231 -3.89 -6.40 -6.57
CA THR A 231 -4.63 -7.09 -5.51
C THR A 231 -4.97 -8.52 -5.87
N PHE A 232 -5.24 -8.86 -7.14
CA PHE A 232 -5.43 -10.25 -7.55
C PHE A 232 -4.24 -11.12 -7.12
N ALA A 233 -3.01 -10.66 -7.35
CA ALA A 233 -1.81 -11.39 -6.95
C ALA A 233 -1.65 -11.47 -5.41
N ILE A 234 -2.03 -10.43 -4.67
CA ILE A 234 -2.05 -10.47 -3.20
C ILE A 234 -3.02 -11.54 -2.69
N LEU A 235 -4.21 -11.65 -3.29
CA LEU A 235 -5.21 -12.68 -2.94
C LEU A 235 -4.69 -14.10 -3.24
N LEU A 236 -3.96 -14.29 -4.35
CA LEU A 236 -3.32 -15.56 -4.68
C LEU A 236 -2.26 -15.93 -3.64
N VAL A 237 -1.39 -14.98 -3.27
CA VAL A 237 -0.38 -15.21 -2.22
C VAL A 237 -1.05 -15.58 -0.89
N TYR A 238 -2.13 -14.90 -0.51
CA TYR A 238 -2.88 -15.21 0.70
C TYR A 238 -3.39 -16.67 0.72
N ASP A 239 -3.99 -17.15 -0.36
CA ASP A 239 -4.46 -18.54 -0.46
C ASP A 239 -3.31 -19.55 -0.43
N LEU A 240 -2.21 -19.28 -1.13
CA LEU A 240 -1.02 -20.15 -1.14
C LEU A 240 -0.42 -20.29 0.26
N LEU A 241 -0.22 -19.17 0.97
CA LEU A 241 0.32 -19.14 2.34
C LEU A 241 -0.60 -19.79 3.37
N ARG A 242 -1.90 -19.82 3.09
CA ARG A 242 -2.85 -20.53 3.93
C ARG A 242 -2.71 -22.04 3.77
N THR A 243 -2.48 -22.54 2.55
CA THR A 243 -2.49 -23.99 2.27
C THR A 243 -1.21 -24.75 2.54
N HIS A 244 -0.05 -24.07 2.58
CA HIS A 244 1.24 -24.73 2.84
C HIS A 244 1.23 -25.61 4.11
N HIS A 245 0.35 -25.34 5.07
CA HIS A 245 0.29 -26.06 6.34
C HIS A 245 -0.84 -27.11 6.45
N TYR A 246 -1.81 -27.14 5.52
CA TYR A 246 -3.00 -28.01 5.61
C TYR A 246 -3.01 -29.13 4.57
N GLN A 247 -1.83 -29.65 4.21
CA GLN A 247 -1.64 -30.63 3.13
C GLN A 247 -2.45 -31.94 3.27
N GLN A 248 -3.15 -32.18 4.39
CA GLN A 248 -3.88 -33.42 4.65
C GLN A 248 -5.42 -33.36 4.46
N VAL A 249 -6.02 -32.24 4.02
CA VAL A 249 -7.48 -32.17 3.85
C VAL A 249 -7.89 -31.92 2.38
N GLU A 250 -8.30 -32.98 1.68
CA GLU A 250 -8.72 -32.95 0.26
C GLU A 250 -9.78 -31.85 -0.03
N ARG A 251 -10.71 -31.67 0.90
CA ARG A 251 -11.77 -30.64 0.82
C ARG A 251 -11.22 -29.22 0.82
N GLU A 252 -10.15 -28.95 1.57
CA GLU A 252 -9.51 -27.62 1.59
C GLU A 252 -8.78 -27.32 0.29
N LEU A 253 -8.11 -28.33 -0.27
CA LEU A 253 -7.41 -28.19 -1.54
C LEU A 253 -8.39 -27.91 -2.70
N ARG A 254 -9.55 -28.59 -2.71
CA ARG A 254 -10.60 -28.36 -3.72
C ARG A 254 -11.19 -26.95 -3.63
N SER A 255 -11.53 -26.52 -2.42
CA SER A 255 -12.05 -25.18 -2.14
C SER A 255 -11.04 -24.09 -2.53
N MET A 256 -9.75 -24.27 -2.22
CA MET A 256 -8.69 -23.35 -2.68
C MET A 256 -8.57 -23.32 -4.20
N LYS A 257 -8.44 -24.49 -4.85
CA LYS A 257 -8.32 -24.56 -6.32
C LYS A 257 -9.44 -23.80 -7.02
N SER A 258 -10.67 -23.96 -6.56
CA SER A 258 -11.82 -23.23 -7.11
C SER A 258 -11.67 -21.71 -6.97
N ARG A 259 -11.23 -21.20 -5.81
CA ARG A 259 -10.97 -19.77 -5.61
C ARG A 259 -9.83 -19.27 -6.49
N LEU A 260 -8.71 -19.99 -6.57
CA LEU A 260 -7.57 -19.64 -7.41
C LEU A 260 -7.98 -19.53 -8.88
N ILE A 261 -8.74 -20.50 -9.38
CA ILE A 261 -9.25 -20.49 -10.76
C ILE A 261 -10.11 -19.23 -10.98
N VAL A 262 -11.03 -18.92 -10.08
CA VAL A 262 -11.88 -17.72 -10.19
C VAL A 262 -11.05 -16.44 -10.15
N THR A 263 -10.14 -16.30 -9.18
CA THR A 263 -9.27 -15.12 -9.04
C THR A 263 -8.40 -14.91 -10.27
N VAL A 264 -7.79 -15.98 -10.81
CA VAL A 264 -6.98 -15.92 -12.04
C VAL A 264 -7.86 -15.61 -13.26
N ALA A 265 -9.00 -16.26 -13.41
CA ALA A 265 -9.88 -16.06 -14.56
C ALA A 265 -10.42 -14.61 -14.61
N VAL A 266 -10.87 -14.07 -13.48
CA VAL A 266 -11.34 -12.68 -13.38
C VAL A 266 -10.18 -11.70 -13.59
N GLY A 267 -9.00 -11.99 -13.03
CA GLY A 267 -7.81 -11.16 -13.23
C GLY A 267 -7.37 -11.10 -14.69
N LEU A 268 -7.32 -12.24 -15.37
CA LEU A 268 -7.02 -12.32 -16.80
C LEU A 268 -8.08 -11.60 -17.64
N LEU A 269 -9.36 -11.81 -17.35
CA LEU A 269 -10.44 -11.11 -18.04
C LEU A 269 -10.32 -9.59 -17.87
N ALA A 270 -10.07 -9.11 -16.65
CA ALA A 270 -9.88 -7.69 -16.38
C ALA A 270 -8.67 -7.12 -17.14
N ALA A 271 -7.56 -7.86 -17.20
CA ALA A 271 -6.39 -7.48 -18.00
C ALA A 271 -6.70 -7.42 -19.50
N LEU A 272 -7.41 -8.41 -20.05
CA LEU A 272 -7.82 -8.44 -21.46
C LEU A 272 -8.74 -7.27 -21.80
N VAL A 273 -9.74 -7.00 -20.96
CA VAL A 273 -10.63 -5.83 -21.11
C VAL A 273 -9.82 -4.54 -21.06
N ARG A 274 -8.86 -4.42 -20.13
CA ARG A 274 -8.01 -3.24 -20.01
C ARG A 274 -7.16 -2.99 -21.26
N VAL A 275 -6.60 -4.05 -21.84
CA VAL A 275 -5.85 -3.99 -23.10
C VAL A 275 -6.77 -3.59 -24.26
N TRP A 276 -7.96 -4.18 -24.34
CA TRP A 276 -8.96 -3.85 -25.37
C TRP A 276 -9.43 -2.39 -25.30
N ILE A 277 -9.61 -1.83 -24.09
CA ILE A 277 -9.95 -0.41 -23.89
C ILE A 277 -8.85 0.51 -24.45
N ASN A 278 -7.58 0.18 -24.21
CA ASN A 278 -6.44 1.00 -24.65
C ASN A 278 -6.28 1.07 -26.18
N GLY A 279 -6.71 0.04 -26.91
CA GLY A 279 -6.62 -0.04 -28.37
C GLY A 279 -5.20 -0.26 -28.90
N GLU A 280 -5.02 -0.01 -30.20
CA GLU A 280 -3.81 -0.36 -30.96
C GLU A 280 -2.60 0.57 -30.72
N HIS A 281 -2.84 1.80 -30.25
CA HIS A 281 -1.78 2.80 -30.09
C HIS A 281 -0.94 2.50 -28.85
N ARG A 282 0.30 2.05 -29.07
CA ARG A 282 1.30 1.81 -28.02
C ARG A 282 2.25 2.99 -27.88
N GLN A 283 2.35 3.42 -26.63
CA GLN A 283 3.43 4.20 -26.00
C GLN A 283 3.52 5.68 -26.38
N MET A 284 3.60 6.49 -25.33
CA MET A 284 4.03 7.88 -25.40
C MET A 284 5.47 7.90 -25.92
N GLU A 285 5.79 8.79 -26.86
CA GLU A 285 7.20 9.02 -27.22
C GLU A 285 7.93 9.55 -25.98
N TRP A 286 8.91 8.79 -25.51
CA TRP A 286 9.69 9.17 -24.34
C TRP A 286 10.68 10.26 -24.73
N ASN A 287 10.64 11.37 -24.01
CA ASN A 287 11.69 12.37 -24.09
C ASN A 287 12.61 12.25 -22.87
N ILE A 288 13.81 12.82 -23.00
CA ILE A 288 14.83 12.76 -21.94
C ILE A 288 14.36 13.43 -20.65
N LEU A 289 13.47 14.43 -20.75
CA LEU A 289 12.90 15.16 -19.62
C LEU A 289 11.90 14.32 -18.81
N ALA A 290 11.21 13.38 -19.44
CA ALA A 290 10.27 12.47 -18.81
C ALA A 290 10.99 11.33 -18.10
N ASN A 291 11.92 10.66 -18.80
CA ASN A 291 12.69 9.57 -18.23
C ASN A 291 14.08 9.45 -18.87
N ASN A 292 15.07 10.10 -18.25
CA ASN A 292 16.46 10.08 -18.70
C ASN A 292 17.11 8.69 -18.65
N VAL A 293 16.61 7.78 -17.80
CA VAL A 293 17.12 6.41 -17.68
C VAL A 293 16.72 5.57 -18.88
N VAL A 294 15.47 5.67 -19.35
CA VAL A 294 14.99 4.93 -20.53
C VAL A 294 15.81 5.27 -21.77
N MET A 295 16.22 6.53 -21.89
CA MET A 295 16.95 7.06 -23.04
C MET A 295 18.43 6.66 -23.07
N GLN A 296 18.96 6.01 -22.02
CA GLN A 296 20.34 5.54 -22.03
C GLN A 296 20.51 4.39 -23.03
N GLU A 297 21.55 4.43 -23.87
CA GLU A 297 21.80 3.38 -24.87
C GLU A 297 22.17 2.04 -24.21
N SER A 298 23.04 2.10 -23.19
CA SER A 298 23.57 0.94 -22.49
C SER A 298 22.51 0.27 -21.60
N ARG A 299 22.26 -1.03 -21.85
CA ARG A 299 21.38 -1.86 -21.01
C ARG A 299 21.87 -1.94 -19.56
N LEU A 300 23.19 -1.98 -19.36
CA LEU A 300 23.80 -2.06 -18.04
C LEU A 300 23.51 -0.80 -17.24
N THR A 301 23.72 0.37 -17.85
CA THR A 301 23.42 1.69 -17.25
C THR A 301 21.96 1.78 -16.85
N ARG A 302 21.03 1.33 -17.70
CA ARG A 302 19.59 1.29 -17.37
C ARG A 302 19.31 0.41 -16.16
N MET A 303 19.83 -0.83 -16.16
CA MET A 303 19.62 -1.79 -15.08
C MET A 303 20.15 -1.27 -13.74
N LEU A 304 21.39 -0.77 -13.71
CA LEU A 304 22.02 -0.23 -12.50
C LEU A 304 21.26 0.99 -11.99
N SER A 305 20.84 1.88 -12.89
CA SER A 305 20.06 3.07 -12.54
C SER A 305 18.70 2.69 -11.95
N TYR A 306 17.93 1.79 -12.57
CA TYR A 306 16.65 1.34 -12.01
C TYR A 306 16.81 0.63 -10.66
N ALA A 307 17.83 -0.22 -10.52
CA ALA A 307 18.15 -0.84 -9.24
C ALA A 307 18.45 0.20 -8.16
N HIS A 308 19.18 1.26 -8.51
CA HIS A 308 19.44 2.39 -7.62
C HIS A 308 18.15 3.16 -7.26
N LEU A 309 17.22 3.34 -8.20
CA LEU A 309 15.92 3.94 -7.90
C LEU A 309 15.12 3.12 -6.87
N HIS A 310 15.19 1.79 -6.90
CA HIS A 310 14.56 0.95 -5.88
C HIS A 310 15.14 1.19 -4.48
N ALA A 311 16.45 1.39 -4.38
CA ALA A 311 17.11 1.75 -3.14
C ALA A 311 16.62 3.11 -2.63
N TRP A 312 16.42 4.09 -3.53
CA TRP A 312 15.84 5.39 -3.20
C TRP A 312 14.40 5.27 -2.66
N TYR A 313 13.57 4.42 -3.27
CA TYR A 313 12.22 4.16 -2.77
C TYR A 313 12.23 3.54 -1.36
N LEU A 314 13.08 2.55 -1.11
CA LEU A 314 13.22 1.94 0.22
C LEU A 314 13.75 2.95 1.24
N TRP A 315 14.73 3.77 0.85
CA TRP A 315 15.25 4.84 1.70
C TRP A 315 14.17 5.86 2.08
N LYS A 316 13.30 6.23 1.14
CA LYS A 316 12.19 7.16 1.39
C LYS A 316 11.12 6.60 2.34
N LEU A 317 10.93 5.29 2.38
CA LEU A 317 10.07 4.66 3.40
C LEU A 317 10.71 4.74 4.79
N LEU A 318 12.02 4.58 4.91
CA LEU A 318 12.72 4.64 6.19
C LEU A 318 12.96 6.06 6.70
N TRP A 319 13.28 6.99 5.79
CA TRP A 319 13.67 8.36 6.11
C TRP A 319 13.08 9.38 5.12
N PRO A 320 11.78 9.71 5.24
CA PRO A 320 11.09 10.63 4.34
C PRO A 320 11.41 12.11 4.66
N ARG A 321 12.70 12.46 4.65
CA ARG A 321 13.16 13.84 4.94
C ARG A 321 13.07 14.73 3.71
N TRP A 322 13.67 14.29 2.59
CA TRP A 322 13.75 15.04 1.34
C TRP A 322 12.66 14.55 0.41
N LEU A 323 11.52 15.25 0.48
CA LEU A 323 10.35 14.95 -0.32
C LEU A 323 10.15 16.02 -1.39
N CYS A 324 9.79 15.61 -2.59
CA CYS A 324 9.57 16.48 -3.75
C CYS A 324 8.38 15.95 -4.56
N PHE A 325 7.62 16.85 -5.18
CA PHE A 325 6.46 16.44 -5.98
C PHE A 325 6.88 15.90 -7.35
N ASP A 326 8.06 16.30 -7.86
CA ASP A 326 8.60 15.84 -9.15
C ASP A 326 10.09 15.52 -9.03
N TYR A 327 10.46 14.34 -9.56
CA TYR A 327 11.83 13.86 -9.69
C TYR A 327 12.21 13.80 -11.17
N GLY A 328 12.15 14.95 -11.83
CA GLY A 328 12.43 15.12 -13.25
C GLY A 328 13.91 14.93 -13.62
N TYR A 329 14.25 15.34 -14.84
CA TYR A 329 15.58 15.17 -15.43
C TYR A 329 16.73 15.47 -14.46
N ASN A 330 17.68 14.54 -14.37
CA ASN A 330 18.92 14.67 -13.60
C ASN A 330 18.76 14.98 -12.10
N THR A 331 17.57 14.72 -11.54
CA THR A 331 17.35 14.71 -10.08
C THR A 331 18.14 13.59 -9.41
N ILE A 332 18.08 12.39 -10.00
CA ILE A 332 18.87 11.23 -9.59
C ILE A 332 19.78 10.90 -10.79
N PRO A 333 21.08 11.18 -10.71
CA PRO A 333 21.98 10.94 -11.82
C PRO A 333 22.08 9.44 -12.13
N VAL A 334 22.15 9.10 -13.41
CA VAL A 334 22.27 7.72 -13.88
C VAL A 334 23.54 7.05 -13.32
N ILE A 335 23.48 5.73 -13.16
CA ILE A 335 24.62 4.90 -12.76
C ILE A 335 25.27 4.31 -14.01
N GLU A 336 26.45 4.80 -14.36
CA GLU A 336 27.15 4.41 -15.59
C GLU A 336 28.04 3.17 -15.44
N SER A 337 28.55 2.92 -14.23
CA SER A 337 29.50 1.84 -13.95
C SER A 337 29.10 1.04 -12.71
N ILE A 338 29.50 -0.24 -12.70
CA ILE A 338 29.38 -1.14 -11.54
C ILE A 338 30.24 -0.64 -10.37
N THR A 339 31.37 0.02 -10.67
CA THR A 339 32.31 0.56 -9.66
C THR A 339 31.84 1.84 -8.98
N ASP A 340 30.67 2.38 -9.37
CA ASP A 340 30.09 3.54 -8.71
C ASP A 340 29.75 3.23 -7.25
N LEU A 341 30.25 4.05 -6.31
CA LEU A 341 30.01 3.89 -4.88
C LEU A 341 28.53 3.90 -4.52
N ARG A 342 27.68 4.54 -5.33
CA ARG A 342 26.22 4.57 -5.13
C ARG A 342 25.58 3.19 -5.23
N ASN A 343 26.24 2.23 -5.90
CA ASN A 343 25.79 0.84 -5.93
C ASN A 343 25.87 0.16 -4.55
N MET A 344 26.64 0.69 -3.60
CA MET A 344 26.65 0.17 -2.23
C MET A 344 25.28 0.31 -1.55
N TYR A 345 24.59 1.44 -1.78
CA TYR A 345 23.22 1.64 -1.27
C TYR A 345 22.25 0.66 -1.92
N THR A 346 22.39 0.44 -3.22
CA THR A 346 21.59 -0.54 -3.97
C THR A 346 21.80 -1.94 -3.42
N PHE A 347 23.06 -2.36 -3.24
CA PHE A 347 23.40 -3.66 -2.69
C PHE A 347 22.82 -3.84 -1.29
N LEU A 348 23.00 -2.86 -0.39
CA LEU A 348 22.46 -2.92 0.96
C LEU A 348 20.92 -3.05 0.95
N ALA A 349 20.23 -2.25 0.13
CA ALA A 349 18.78 -2.28 0.03
C ALA A 349 18.26 -3.65 -0.43
N TYR A 350 18.85 -4.22 -1.48
CA TYR A 350 18.51 -5.56 -1.95
C TYR A 350 18.91 -6.65 -0.95
N ALA A 351 20.04 -6.51 -0.25
CA ALA A 351 20.46 -7.46 0.78
C ALA A 351 19.44 -7.50 1.93
N VAL A 352 18.95 -6.34 2.40
CA VAL A 352 17.90 -6.27 3.43
C VAL A 352 16.62 -6.97 2.98
N VAL A 353 16.16 -6.72 1.75
CA VAL A 353 14.97 -7.38 1.19
C VAL A 353 15.21 -8.89 1.04
N ALA A 354 16.38 -9.30 0.55
CA ALA A 354 16.73 -10.70 0.36
C ALA A 354 16.85 -11.45 1.68
N ILE A 355 17.44 -10.87 2.72
CA ILE A 355 17.51 -11.43 4.07
C ILE A 355 16.11 -11.55 4.66
N GLY A 356 15.26 -10.52 4.51
CA GLY A 356 13.87 -10.57 4.94
C GLY A 356 13.06 -11.67 4.24
N MET A 357 13.21 -11.80 2.92
CA MET A 357 12.60 -12.86 2.12
C MET A 357 13.11 -14.24 2.51
N TYR A 358 14.42 -14.39 2.68
CA TYR A 358 15.03 -15.65 3.12
C TYR A 358 14.56 -16.03 4.52
N GLY A 359 14.49 -15.09 5.46
CA GLY A 359 13.92 -15.31 6.79
C GLY A 359 12.46 -15.75 6.73
N ALA A 360 11.67 -15.12 5.86
CA ALA A 360 10.26 -15.47 5.70
C ALA A 360 10.07 -16.86 5.04
N ILE A 361 10.87 -17.19 4.01
CA ILE A 361 10.84 -18.51 3.34
C ILE A 361 11.37 -19.62 4.25
N THR A 362 12.48 -19.39 4.96
CA THR A 362 13.01 -20.37 5.92
C THR A 362 12.07 -20.60 7.09
N GLN A 363 11.22 -19.64 7.45
CA GLN A 363 10.12 -19.87 8.40
C GLN A 363 8.96 -20.68 7.78
N LEU A 364 8.80 -20.70 6.45
CA LEU A 364 7.87 -21.62 5.79
C LEU A 364 8.41 -23.05 5.72
N TRP A 365 9.70 -23.21 5.39
CA TRP A 365 10.33 -24.49 5.07
C TRP A 365 11.10 -25.10 6.24
N GLY A 366 11.46 -24.28 7.23
CA GLY A 366 12.18 -24.69 8.43
C GLY A 366 11.29 -25.50 9.36
N SER A 367 11.88 -26.59 9.86
CA SER A 367 11.43 -27.53 10.88
C SER A 367 10.17 -27.18 11.69
N THR A 368 9.35 -28.20 11.92
CA THR A 368 8.06 -28.33 12.64
C THR A 368 7.87 -27.59 13.98
N LYS A 369 8.85 -26.82 14.46
CA LYS A 369 8.87 -26.14 15.76
C LYS A 369 8.59 -24.63 15.72
N VAL A 370 8.65 -23.98 14.55
CA VAL A 370 8.41 -22.53 14.42
C VAL A 370 7.22 -22.30 13.50
N ALA A 371 6.17 -21.63 13.97
CA ALA A 371 5.00 -21.36 13.14
C ALA A 371 5.40 -20.49 11.93
N PRO A 372 4.95 -20.84 10.71
CA PRO A 372 5.31 -20.09 9.51
C PRO A 372 4.84 -18.63 9.60
N SER A 373 5.73 -17.69 9.26
CA SER A 373 5.46 -16.25 9.27
C SER A 373 4.65 -15.78 8.06
N SER A 374 3.44 -16.33 7.91
CA SER A 374 2.48 -15.83 6.93
C SER A 374 2.28 -14.32 7.05
N LEU A 375 2.42 -13.76 8.26
CA LEU A 375 2.41 -12.32 8.47
C LEU A 375 3.56 -11.62 7.75
N ALA A 376 4.82 -12.02 7.96
CA ALA A 376 5.97 -11.39 7.32
C ALA A 376 5.91 -11.51 5.79
N MET A 377 5.49 -12.67 5.28
CA MET A 377 5.31 -12.85 3.84
C MET A 377 4.17 -12.02 3.27
N MET A 378 3.06 -11.89 3.99
CA MET A 378 1.99 -10.97 3.59
C MET A 378 2.48 -9.52 3.63
N SER A 379 3.26 -9.11 4.63
CA SER A 379 3.88 -7.78 4.68
C SER A 379 4.75 -7.52 3.44
N ILE A 380 5.58 -8.50 3.05
CA ILE A 380 6.41 -8.37 1.85
C ILE A 380 5.53 -8.36 0.58
N ALA A 381 4.49 -9.18 0.52
CA ALA A 381 3.56 -9.20 -0.62
C ALA A 381 2.84 -7.87 -0.81
N PHE A 382 2.33 -7.25 0.27
CA PHE A 382 1.72 -5.92 0.26
C PHE A 382 2.71 -4.81 -0.10
N GLY A 383 4.02 -5.00 0.15
CA GLY A 383 5.05 -4.04 -0.21
C GLY A 383 5.54 -4.17 -1.65
N VAL A 384 5.85 -5.39 -2.07
CA VAL A 384 6.51 -5.64 -3.36
C VAL A 384 5.51 -5.74 -4.50
N ILE A 385 4.40 -6.46 -4.34
CA ILE A 385 3.48 -6.75 -5.46
C ILE A 385 2.86 -5.46 -6.02
N PRO A 386 2.32 -4.54 -5.20
CA PRO A 386 1.87 -3.25 -5.70
C PRO A 386 2.99 -2.40 -6.28
N PHE A 387 4.25 -2.59 -5.88
CA PHE A 387 5.35 -1.79 -6.41
C PHE A 387 5.84 -2.26 -7.79
N ILE A 388 5.60 -3.53 -8.16
CA ILE A 388 6.09 -4.11 -9.44
C ILE A 388 5.73 -3.26 -10.67
N PRO A 389 4.48 -2.80 -10.89
CA PRO A 389 4.16 -1.97 -12.06
C PRO A 389 4.92 -0.65 -12.11
N ALA A 390 5.29 -0.09 -10.95
CA ALA A 390 6.04 1.17 -10.81
C ALA A 390 7.56 0.99 -10.84
N SER A 391 8.06 -0.25 -10.75
CA SER A 391 9.48 -0.57 -10.60
C SER A 391 10.33 -0.36 -11.87
N ASN A 392 9.74 -0.06 -13.02
CA ASN A 392 10.45 -0.03 -14.31
C ASN A 392 11.12 -1.37 -14.71
N ILE A 393 10.89 -2.48 -13.98
CA ILE A 393 11.46 -3.80 -14.28
C ILE A 393 10.76 -4.46 -15.47
N LEU A 394 9.42 -4.46 -15.48
CA LEU A 394 8.63 -5.13 -16.52
C LEU A 394 8.48 -4.26 -17.76
N PHE A 395 8.27 -2.97 -17.56
CA PHE A 395 8.13 -1.97 -18.61
C PHE A 395 8.53 -0.61 -18.03
N PRO A 396 9.15 0.27 -18.84
CA PRO A 396 9.41 1.63 -18.40
C PRO A 396 8.14 2.40 -18.08
N VAL A 397 8.21 3.21 -17.04
CA VAL A 397 7.15 4.12 -16.60
C VAL A 397 7.58 5.55 -16.89
N GLY A 398 6.64 6.42 -17.23
CA GLY A 398 6.93 7.79 -17.64
C GLY A 398 7.48 8.71 -16.56
N THR A 399 7.47 8.28 -15.31
CA THR A 399 8.05 9.01 -14.19
C THR A 399 9.17 8.17 -13.59
N VAL A 400 10.36 8.77 -13.42
CA VAL A 400 11.55 8.11 -12.86
C VAL A 400 11.29 7.74 -11.39
N VAL A 401 10.90 8.72 -10.56
CA VAL A 401 10.49 8.51 -9.16
C VAL A 401 9.26 9.36 -8.85
N ALA A 402 8.28 8.80 -8.13
CA ALA A 402 7.18 9.58 -7.56
C ALA A 402 6.75 9.02 -6.22
N GLU A 403 6.49 9.90 -5.27
CA GLU A 403 6.23 9.54 -3.86
C GLU A 403 4.89 8.84 -3.69
N ARG A 404 3.85 9.32 -4.39
CA ARG A 404 2.53 8.67 -4.46
C ARG A 404 2.58 7.20 -4.89
N LEU A 405 3.61 6.75 -5.63
CA LEU A 405 3.74 5.34 -6.01
C LEU A 405 4.03 4.42 -4.82
N LEU A 406 4.49 4.98 -3.69
CA LEU A 406 4.70 4.24 -2.45
C LEU A 406 3.48 4.19 -1.54
N TYR A 407 2.37 4.88 -1.87
CA TYR A 407 1.21 4.91 -0.98
C TYR A 407 0.66 3.50 -0.70
N PHE A 408 0.35 2.71 -1.72
CA PHE A 408 -0.09 1.32 -1.53
C PHE A 408 1.04 0.39 -1.02
N PRO A 409 2.26 0.37 -1.62
CA PRO A 409 3.39 -0.41 -1.07
C PRO A 409 3.70 -0.17 0.41
N SER A 410 3.49 1.05 0.91
CA SER A 410 3.78 1.39 2.31
C SER A 410 2.90 0.62 3.31
N VAL A 411 1.77 0.04 2.88
CA VAL A 411 0.99 -0.90 3.70
C VAL A 411 1.86 -2.06 4.15
N GLY A 412 2.61 -2.68 3.23
CA GLY A 412 3.51 -3.79 3.53
C GLY A 412 4.65 -3.39 4.47
N PHE A 413 5.20 -2.20 4.27
CA PHE A 413 6.20 -1.61 5.16
C PHE A 413 5.66 -1.44 6.59
N CYS A 414 4.48 -0.84 6.75
CA CYS A 414 3.88 -0.62 8.06
C CYS A 414 3.55 -1.93 8.79
N LEU A 415 3.05 -2.94 8.07
CA LEU A 415 2.83 -4.29 8.61
C LEU A 415 4.14 -4.93 9.07
N LEU A 416 5.24 -4.76 8.32
CA LEU A 416 6.55 -5.29 8.69
C LEU A 416 7.10 -4.62 9.95
N ILE A 417 7.01 -3.29 10.07
CA ILE A 417 7.43 -2.56 11.29
C ILE A 417 6.60 -3.01 12.50
N GLY A 418 5.29 -3.18 12.34
CA GLY A 418 4.44 -3.74 13.40
C GLY A 418 4.88 -5.14 13.83
N CYS A 419 5.29 -5.98 12.88
CA CYS A 419 5.78 -7.34 13.14
C CYS A 419 7.09 -7.32 13.94
N ILE A 420 8.04 -6.47 13.52
CA ILE A 420 9.32 -6.27 14.23
C ILE A 420 9.09 -5.78 15.64
N LEU A 421 8.16 -4.83 15.84
CA LEU A 421 7.85 -4.28 17.16
C LEU A 421 7.25 -5.35 18.08
N GLU A 422 6.30 -6.15 17.60
CA GLU A 422 5.70 -7.23 18.39
C GLU A 422 6.72 -8.31 18.76
N GLN A 423 7.60 -8.70 17.84
CA GLN A 423 8.71 -9.60 18.13
C GLN A 423 9.66 -9.03 19.17
N THR A 424 9.98 -7.74 19.07
CA THR A 424 10.84 -7.03 20.03
C THR A 424 10.21 -7.05 21.42
N PHE A 425 8.93 -6.71 21.55
CA PHE A 425 8.22 -6.81 22.84
C PHE A 425 8.19 -8.24 23.36
N SER A 426 7.90 -9.23 22.51
CA SER A 426 7.91 -10.64 22.93
C SER A 426 9.28 -11.10 23.45
N ILE A 427 10.40 -10.59 22.91
CA ILE A 427 11.75 -10.90 23.40
C ILE A 427 11.98 -10.22 24.76
N LEU A 428 11.62 -8.93 24.86
CA LEU A 428 11.75 -8.17 26.11
C LEU A 428 10.94 -8.77 27.26
N ASP A 429 9.80 -9.39 26.97
CA ASP A 429 8.89 -9.99 27.96
C ASP A 429 9.42 -11.29 28.55
N ASN A 430 10.26 -12.02 27.80
CA ASN A 430 10.84 -13.29 28.21
C ASN A 430 12.20 -13.15 28.93
N THR A 431 12.68 -11.92 29.20
CA THR A 431 14.02 -11.66 29.76
C THR A 431 13.95 -11.12 31.21
N PRO A 432 14.91 -11.41 32.13
CA PRO A 432 14.79 -11.10 33.58
C PRO A 432 14.65 -9.60 33.93
N LYS A 433 13.85 -9.28 34.97
CA LYS A 433 13.21 -7.97 35.24
C LYS A 433 14.09 -6.73 35.54
N GLY A 434 15.41 -6.85 35.76
CA GLY A 434 16.22 -5.78 36.38
C GLY A 434 16.68 -4.60 35.50
N LEU A 435 16.97 -4.84 34.21
CA LEU A 435 17.52 -3.83 33.26
C LEU A 435 16.49 -3.40 32.18
N PHE A 436 15.31 -4.03 32.16
CA PHE A 436 14.44 -4.16 30.97
C PHE A 436 13.18 -3.29 30.99
N GLY A 437 12.78 -2.75 32.15
CA GLY A 437 11.78 -1.68 32.21
C GLY A 437 12.23 -0.48 31.37
N THR A 438 13.51 -0.13 31.46
CA THR A 438 14.14 0.94 30.67
C THR A 438 14.09 0.64 29.17
N ALA A 439 14.40 -0.58 28.73
CA ALA A 439 14.37 -0.95 27.31
C ALA A 439 12.95 -0.85 26.70
N ARG A 440 11.92 -1.31 27.42
CA ARG A 440 10.52 -1.18 27.00
C ARG A 440 10.08 0.27 26.93
N ILE A 441 10.46 1.09 27.92
CA ILE A 441 10.20 2.53 27.92
C ILE A 441 10.91 3.19 26.73
N VAL A 442 12.16 2.84 26.45
CA VAL A 442 12.92 3.37 25.31
C VAL A 442 12.23 3.02 23.99
N VAL A 443 11.85 1.77 23.76
CA VAL A 443 11.13 1.36 22.53
C VAL A 443 9.81 2.13 22.39
N PHE A 444 9.04 2.25 23.48
CA PHE A 444 7.78 2.99 23.49
C PHE A 444 7.97 4.49 23.19
N VAL A 445 8.94 5.14 23.86
CA VAL A 445 9.28 6.55 23.65
C VAL A 445 9.79 6.78 22.23
N CYS A 446 10.66 5.92 21.71
CA CYS A 446 11.11 5.99 20.31
C CYS A 446 9.93 5.89 19.34
N GLY A 447 9.01 4.94 19.55
CA GLY A 447 7.80 4.81 18.74
C GLY A 447 6.94 6.08 18.78
N LEU A 448 6.70 6.66 19.96
CA LEU A 448 5.95 7.90 20.11
C LEU A 448 6.64 9.08 19.42
N LEU A 449 7.97 9.19 19.54
CA LEU A 449 8.75 10.22 18.85
C LEU A 449 8.69 10.05 17.33
N THR A 450 8.74 8.82 16.82
CA THR A 450 8.57 8.55 15.38
C THR A 450 7.19 8.97 14.90
N LEU A 451 6.13 8.67 15.64
CA LEU A 451 4.77 9.09 15.30
C LEU A 451 4.62 10.63 15.33
N ALA A 452 5.16 11.28 16.37
CA ALA A 452 5.14 12.73 16.49
C ALA A 452 5.93 13.42 15.36
N ALA A 453 7.12 12.89 15.04
CA ALA A 453 7.93 13.36 13.93
C ALA A 453 7.22 13.17 12.59
N GLY A 454 6.58 12.01 12.38
CA GLY A 454 5.76 11.74 11.19
C GLY A 454 4.61 12.73 11.04
N CYS A 455 3.85 12.97 12.11
CA CYS A 455 2.76 13.93 12.11
C CYS A 455 3.25 15.35 11.80
N TYR A 456 4.33 15.79 12.46
CA TYR A 456 4.92 17.10 12.24
C TYR A 456 5.44 17.28 10.82
N ARG A 457 6.18 16.30 10.30
CA ARG A 457 6.71 16.34 8.93
C ARG A 457 5.60 16.29 7.89
N SER A 458 4.55 15.50 8.11
CA SER A 458 3.39 15.46 7.22
C SER A 458 2.65 16.80 7.19
N HIS A 459 2.45 17.41 8.35
CA HIS A 459 1.83 18.72 8.45
C HIS A 459 2.62 19.78 7.69
N LEU A 460 3.95 19.82 7.86
CA LEU A 460 4.82 20.74 7.10
C LEU A 460 4.73 20.47 5.60
N ARG A 461 4.82 19.20 5.18
CA ARG A 461 4.82 18.84 3.77
C ARG A 461 3.48 19.15 3.08
N ASN A 462 2.35 19.00 3.78
CA ASN A 462 1.04 19.40 3.28
C ASN A 462 0.95 20.91 3.00
N ALA A 463 1.63 21.74 3.79
CA ALA A 463 1.63 23.19 3.61
C ALA A 463 2.42 23.64 2.36
N ASP A 464 3.27 22.79 1.80
CA ASP A 464 3.97 23.09 0.54
C ASP A 464 3.00 23.14 -0.66
N TRP A 465 1.83 22.52 -0.53
CA TRP A 465 0.80 22.42 -1.57
C TRP A 465 -0.23 23.55 -1.54
N VAL A 466 0.01 24.63 -0.78
CA VAL A 466 -0.95 25.75 -0.68
C VAL A 466 -1.18 26.40 -2.05
N ASN A 467 -0.11 26.62 -2.81
CA ASN A 467 -0.16 27.15 -4.18
C ASN A 467 1.07 26.71 -4.99
N GLU A 468 1.01 26.91 -6.30
CA GLU A 468 2.08 26.52 -7.24
C GLU A 468 3.42 27.17 -6.92
N GLN A 469 3.43 28.47 -6.59
CA GLN A 469 4.67 29.20 -6.30
C GLN A 469 5.42 28.59 -5.11
N MET A 470 4.71 28.25 -4.03
CA MET A 470 5.30 27.59 -2.87
C MET A 470 5.80 26.19 -3.21
N LEU A 471 5.00 25.42 -3.95
CA LEU A 471 5.35 24.05 -4.33
C LEU A 471 6.65 24.00 -5.14
N PHE A 472 6.81 24.90 -6.12
CA PHE A 472 8.06 24.98 -6.91
C PHE A 472 9.23 25.52 -6.09
N LYS A 473 9.01 26.51 -5.22
CA LYS A 473 10.08 27.05 -4.37
C LYS A 473 10.70 25.95 -3.50
N VAL A 474 9.86 25.14 -2.84
CA VAL A 474 10.34 24.03 -2.02
C VAL A 474 11.00 22.95 -2.87
N ALA A 475 10.50 22.68 -4.07
CA ALA A 475 11.12 21.72 -4.98
C ALA A 475 12.54 22.14 -5.39
N VAL A 476 12.79 23.43 -5.65
CA VAL A 476 14.13 23.96 -5.94
C VAL A 476 15.07 23.79 -4.75
N ASP A 477 14.59 24.00 -3.51
CA ASP A 477 15.41 23.81 -2.30
C ASP A 477 15.83 22.34 -2.09
N VAL A 478 14.98 21.38 -2.49
CA VAL A 478 15.24 19.94 -2.33
C VAL A 478 16.01 19.38 -3.50
N VAL A 479 15.67 19.80 -4.73
CA VAL A 479 16.25 19.33 -5.98
C VAL A 479 16.58 20.52 -6.89
N PRO A 480 17.70 21.23 -6.63
CA PRO A 480 18.07 22.40 -7.41
C PRO A 480 18.46 22.08 -8.86
N THR A 481 18.70 20.81 -9.17
CA THR A 481 19.09 20.33 -10.50
C THR A 481 17.91 19.88 -11.37
N ASN A 482 16.67 19.92 -10.85
CA ASN A 482 15.49 19.59 -11.65
C ASN A 482 15.21 20.72 -12.66
N VAL A 483 14.79 20.34 -13.86
CA VAL A 483 14.58 21.25 -15.00
C VAL A 483 13.14 21.74 -15.10
N LYS A 484 12.22 21.24 -14.25
CA LYS A 484 10.80 21.60 -14.23
C LYS A 484 10.45 22.65 -13.20
#